data_AF-G0MZ33-F1
#
_entry.id   AF-G0MZ33-F1
#
_cell.length_a   1.000
_cell.length_b   1.000
_cell.length_c   1.000
_cell.angle_alpha   90.00
_cell.angle_beta   90.00
_cell.angle_gamma   90.00
#
_symmetry.space_group_name_H-M   'P 1'
#
loop_
_entity.id
_entity.type
_entity.pdbx_description
1 polymer ?
#
loop_
_entity_poly.entity_id
_entity_poly.type
_entity_poly.pdbx_seq_one_letter_code
_entity_poly.pdbx_strand_id
1 'polypeptide(L)'
;MENDLERKLLKNPGNKGFWETVLDRLKVFIARKRNNQHHQTVLRLQLAIIKEEQKKEIQSETDRNGHQEPEPVKIEKKEEVEEEEEEEDDEDGEKLSKKVRRKIDVQTLDDPELDEQERERKWRALTDDQLEEATLELYRIGCYSPPYNSFDDTMPGIEIIDAQADVENLMEKRNNNRGILPSSSSAAGSSSTSAAPDSRMLAIARQGMEGDESMFSVEEQLETQKHLWSDKYRPRKPTYLNRVQTGFDWNKYNQTHYDQDNPPPKIVQGYKFNIFYPDLLDVTKTPTFTVTPCEDRDFAVIRFKSGPPYEDIAFKVVNREWETLHKNGYKCQFQNGVFQLWFMFKKYRYRR
;
A
#
# COMPACT_ATOMS: atom_id res chain seq x y z
N MET A 1 49.80 15.64 6.82
CA MET A 1 49.20 14.66 7.76
C MET A 1 49.18 13.24 7.22
N GLU A 2 48.43 12.93 6.16
CA GLU A 2 48.41 11.57 5.55
C GLU A 2 49.81 11.13 5.07
N ASN A 3 50.47 11.98 4.27
CA ASN A 3 51.84 11.77 3.79
C ASN A 3 52.90 11.65 4.91
N ASP A 4 52.64 12.20 6.10
CA ASP A 4 53.57 12.16 7.22
C ASP A 4 53.46 10.85 8.01
N LEU A 5 52.26 10.26 8.07
CA LEU A 5 52.02 8.94 8.65
C LEU A 5 52.52 7.83 7.74
N GLU A 6 52.35 7.96 6.43
CA GLU A 6 52.92 7.03 5.43
C GLU A 6 54.46 7.01 5.48
N ARG A 7 55.10 8.18 5.67
CA ARG A 7 56.55 8.26 5.89
C ARG A 7 57.00 7.62 7.21
N LYS A 8 56.20 7.72 8.28
CA LYS A 8 56.49 7.07 9.58
C LYS A 8 56.34 5.56 9.50
N LEU A 9 55.42 5.05 8.68
CA LEU A 9 55.27 3.62 8.39
C LEU A 9 56.51 3.04 7.70
N LEU A 10 57.14 3.80 6.77
CA LEU A 10 58.37 3.38 6.10
C LEU A 10 59.61 3.36 7.01
N LYS A 11 59.67 4.24 8.03
CA LYS A 11 60.87 4.41 8.87
C LYS A 11 60.95 3.50 10.09
N ASN A 12 59.84 2.92 10.55
CA ASN A 12 59.84 2.14 11.81
C ASN A 12 59.06 0.82 11.68
N PRO A 13 59.71 -0.28 11.28
CA PRO A 13 59.05 -1.55 10.94
C PRO A 13 58.53 -2.34 12.16
N GLY A 14 58.99 -2.01 13.38
CA GLY A 14 58.61 -2.74 14.60
C GLY A 14 57.17 -2.54 15.06
N ASN A 15 56.45 -1.55 14.51
CA ASN A 15 55.08 -1.20 14.93
C ASN A 15 54.13 -0.96 13.75
N LYS A 16 54.33 -1.72 12.67
CA LYS A 16 53.65 -1.57 11.38
C LYS A 16 52.11 -1.61 11.49
N GLY A 17 51.57 -2.58 12.23
CA GLY A 17 50.11 -2.74 12.38
C GLY A 17 49.43 -1.58 13.09
N PHE A 18 50.09 -0.96 14.07
CA PHE A 18 49.54 0.22 14.75
C PHE A 18 49.40 1.41 13.77
N TRP A 19 50.45 1.70 13.00
CA TRP A 19 50.43 2.82 12.06
C TRP A 19 49.49 2.60 10.86
N GLU A 20 49.31 1.35 10.41
CA GLU A 20 48.30 1.00 9.40
C GLU A 20 46.88 1.27 9.91
N THR A 21 46.53 0.82 11.12
CA THR A 21 45.19 1.08 11.69
C THR A 21 44.92 2.58 11.92
N VAL A 22 45.95 3.35 12.29
CA VAL A 22 45.83 4.81 12.47
C VAL A 22 45.64 5.50 11.11
N LEU A 23 46.34 5.06 10.07
CA LEU A 23 46.19 5.60 8.72
C LEU A 23 44.79 5.34 8.16
N ASP A 24 44.26 4.13 8.33
CA ASP A 24 42.90 3.79 7.89
C ASP A 24 41.84 4.61 8.63
N ARG A 25 41.98 4.77 9.95
CA ARG A 25 41.09 5.64 10.74
C ARG A 25 41.16 7.09 10.29
N LEU A 26 42.37 7.59 9.99
CA LEU A 26 42.54 8.96 9.50
C LEU A 26 41.90 9.15 8.12
N LYS A 27 42.04 8.20 7.20
CA LYS A 27 41.39 8.21 5.88
C LYS A 27 39.87 8.29 6.01
N VAL A 28 39.29 7.48 6.89
CA VAL A 28 37.84 7.53 7.19
C VAL A 28 37.44 8.87 7.78
N PHE A 29 38.21 9.42 8.72
CA PHE A 29 37.91 10.72 9.32
C PHE A 29 37.98 11.87 8.30
N ILE A 30 38.99 11.89 7.44
CA ILE A 30 39.14 12.86 6.36
C ILE A 30 37.98 12.74 5.37
N ALA A 31 37.60 11.52 4.97
CA ALA A 31 36.47 11.28 4.09
C ALA A 31 35.15 11.79 4.70
N ARG A 32 34.90 11.54 6.00
CA ARG A 32 33.74 12.08 6.72
C ARG A 32 33.75 13.59 6.79
N LYS A 33 34.89 14.22 7.09
CA LYS A 33 35.02 15.68 7.13
C LYS A 33 34.74 16.31 5.76
N ARG A 34 35.29 15.73 4.68
CA ARG A 34 35.01 16.15 3.29
C ARG A 34 33.54 15.99 2.93
N ASN A 35 32.92 14.87 3.29
CA ASN A 35 31.50 14.64 3.04
C ASN A 35 30.61 15.66 3.77
N ASN A 36 30.92 15.96 5.05
CA ASN A 36 30.22 16.99 5.81
C ASN A 36 30.40 18.38 5.19
N GLN A 37 31.60 18.73 4.73
CA GLN A 37 31.85 19.99 4.02
C GLN A 37 31.02 20.08 2.73
N HIS A 38 31.01 19.01 1.91
CA HIS A 38 30.17 18.95 0.71
C HIS A 38 28.69 19.09 1.06
N HIS A 39 28.21 18.39 2.07
CA HIS A 39 26.83 18.51 2.52
C HIS A 39 26.48 19.93 2.95
N GLN A 40 27.34 20.61 3.71
CA GLN A 40 27.15 22.01 4.09
C GLN A 40 27.12 22.94 2.87
N THR A 41 27.97 22.72 1.87
CA THR A 41 27.93 23.52 0.63
C THR A 41 26.62 23.32 -0.13
N VAL A 42 26.10 22.09 -0.20
CA VAL A 42 24.81 21.79 -0.85
C VAL A 42 23.66 22.45 -0.08
N LEU A 43 23.66 22.39 1.25
CA LEU A 43 22.65 23.05 2.08
C LEU A 43 22.64 24.58 1.87
N ARG A 44 23.83 25.21 1.79
CA ARG A 44 23.92 26.65 1.51
C ARG A 44 23.37 27.01 0.13
N LEU A 45 23.68 26.22 -0.90
CA LEU A 45 23.14 26.40 -2.25
C LEU A 45 21.62 26.24 -2.25
N GLN A 46 21.10 25.20 -1.59
CA GLN A 46 19.66 24.97 -1.49
C GLN A 46 18.95 26.13 -0.77
N LEU A 47 19.52 26.64 0.33
CA LEU A 47 18.99 27.81 1.03
C LEU A 47 19.03 29.08 0.17
N ALA A 48 20.08 29.27 -0.63
CA ALA A 48 20.17 30.41 -1.55
C ALA A 48 19.08 30.35 -2.62
N ILE A 49 18.82 29.17 -3.20
CA ILE A 49 17.75 28.94 -4.18
C ILE A 49 16.39 29.24 -3.56
N ILE A 50 16.11 28.70 -2.36
CA ILE A 50 14.84 28.94 -1.66
C ILE A 50 14.65 30.43 -1.37
N LYS A 51 15.70 31.12 -0.91
CA LYS A 51 15.64 32.58 -0.68
C LYS A 51 15.36 33.37 -1.96
N GLU A 52 15.95 32.97 -3.08
CA GLU A 52 15.70 33.62 -4.37
C GLU A 52 14.26 33.37 -4.86
N GLU A 53 13.75 32.15 -4.67
CA GLU A 53 12.38 31.76 -5.01
C GLU A 53 11.36 32.53 -4.16
N GLN A 54 11.54 32.59 -2.84
CA GLN A 54 10.73 33.40 -1.93
C GLN A 54 10.78 34.89 -2.29
N LYS A 55 11.95 35.42 -2.65
CA LYS A 55 12.08 36.81 -3.09
C LYS A 55 11.31 37.06 -4.38
N LYS A 56 11.34 36.13 -5.34
CA LYS A 56 10.56 36.23 -6.58
C LYS A 56 9.06 36.10 -6.31
N GLU A 57 8.66 35.25 -5.38
CA GLU A 57 7.26 35.07 -4.97
C GLU A 57 6.72 36.36 -4.34
N ILE A 58 7.45 36.94 -3.36
CA ILE A 58 7.11 38.23 -2.74
C ILE A 58 7.06 39.35 -3.79
N GLN A 59 8.04 39.43 -4.70
CA GLN A 59 8.02 40.42 -5.78
C GLN A 59 6.81 40.22 -6.71
N SER A 60 6.49 38.98 -7.07
CA SER A 60 5.33 38.67 -7.92
C SER A 60 3.99 38.93 -7.23
N GLU A 61 3.91 38.78 -5.91
CA GLU A 61 2.75 39.15 -5.10
C GLU A 61 2.61 40.68 -5.01
N THR A 62 3.73 41.40 -4.89
CA THR A 62 3.77 42.86 -4.90
C THR A 62 3.35 43.42 -6.26
N ASP A 63 3.75 42.77 -7.35
CA ASP A 63 3.39 43.15 -8.73
C ASP A 63 1.93 42.76 -9.09
N ARG A 64 1.38 41.71 -8.47
CA ARG A 64 -0.03 41.31 -8.64
C ARG A 64 -1.01 42.21 -7.86
N ASN A 65 -0.59 42.74 -6.71
CA ASN A 65 -1.36 43.72 -5.95
C ASN A 65 -0.92 45.16 -6.31
N GLY A 66 -1.33 45.62 -7.49
CA GLY A 66 -1.11 47.00 -7.93
C GLY A 66 -1.84 48.02 -7.04
N HIS A 67 -1.04 48.87 -6.37
CA HIS A 67 -1.35 50.16 -5.72
C HIS A 67 -1.95 50.15 -4.30
N GLN A 68 -1.05 50.14 -3.31
CA GLN A 68 -0.92 51.29 -2.42
C GLN A 68 0.56 51.50 -2.08
N GLU A 69 1.09 52.62 -2.53
CA GLU A 69 2.41 53.15 -2.20
C GLU A 69 2.35 53.74 -0.78
N PRO A 70 3.06 53.21 0.23
CA PRO A 70 3.35 53.97 1.43
C PRO A 70 4.63 54.78 1.23
N GLU A 71 4.57 56.04 1.65
CA GLU A 71 5.62 57.06 1.57
C GLU A 71 7.02 56.58 2.06
N PRO A 72 8.11 57.19 1.56
CA PRO A 72 9.46 56.77 1.86
C PRO A 72 9.86 57.15 3.29
N VAL A 73 9.90 56.15 4.19
CA VAL A 73 10.60 56.30 5.46
C VAL A 73 12.09 56.06 5.21
N LYS A 74 12.88 57.13 5.39
CA LYS A 74 14.36 57.11 5.39
C LYS A 74 14.89 55.99 6.28
N ILE A 75 15.56 55.02 5.67
CA ILE A 75 16.51 54.15 6.37
C ILE A 75 17.82 54.24 5.61
N GLU A 76 18.85 54.64 6.35
CA GLU A 76 20.17 55.00 5.87
C GLU A 76 20.87 53.82 5.20
N LYS A 77 21.60 54.12 4.12
CA LYS A 77 22.61 53.24 3.55
C LYS A 77 23.58 52.79 4.65
N LYS A 78 23.76 51.47 4.80
CA LYS A 78 25.05 50.93 5.20
C LYS A 78 25.47 49.85 4.22
N GLU A 79 26.70 50.02 3.78
CA GLU A 79 27.40 49.35 2.70
C GLU A 79 27.71 47.88 3.03
N GLU A 80 28.04 47.16 1.97
CA GLU A 80 28.71 45.87 1.98
C GLU A 80 29.94 45.89 2.90
N VAL A 81 30.04 44.93 3.83
CA VAL A 81 31.30 44.53 4.46
C VAL A 81 31.30 43.01 4.60
N GLU A 82 32.37 42.41 4.09
CA GLU A 82 32.75 41.00 4.22
C GLU A 82 33.01 40.62 5.70
N GLU A 83 32.90 39.31 5.96
CA GLU A 83 33.22 38.56 7.18
C GLU A 83 34.15 39.22 8.22
N GLU A 84 33.74 39.29 9.49
CA GLU A 84 34.52 38.86 10.66
C GLU A 84 33.56 38.41 11.79
N GLU A 85 33.90 37.28 12.44
CA GLU A 85 33.24 36.72 13.62
C GLU A 85 33.63 37.53 14.86
N GLU A 86 32.67 38.09 15.61
CA GLU A 86 32.80 38.30 17.07
C GLU A 86 31.44 38.13 17.76
N GLU A 87 31.46 37.48 18.91
CA GLU A 87 30.32 37.16 19.77
C GLU A 87 29.80 38.37 20.57
N GLU A 88 28.60 38.20 21.15
CA GLU A 88 27.93 38.99 22.21
C GLU A 88 27.04 40.17 21.78
N ASP A 89 25.71 39.95 21.83
CA ASP A 89 24.81 40.71 22.71
C ASP A 89 23.41 40.05 22.76
N ASP A 90 23.15 39.34 23.88
CA ASP A 90 21.98 38.50 24.18
C ASP A 90 20.68 39.27 24.54
N GLU A 91 20.50 40.53 24.13
CA GLU A 91 19.31 41.33 24.52
C GLU A 91 18.12 41.23 23.53
N ASP A 92 18.37 40.94 22.25
CA ASP A 92 17.32 40.94 21.22
C ASP A 92 16.53 39.61 21.15
N GLY A 93 17.16 38.50 21.55
CA GLY A 93 16.51 37.18 21.63
C GLY A 93 15.44 37.09 22.73
N GLU A 94 15.60 37.85 23.83
CA GLU A 94 14.65 37.85 24.93
C GLU A 94 13.35 38.61 24.58
N LYS A 95 13.44 39.64 23.74
CA LYS A 95 12.27 40.38 23.22
C LYS A 95 11.50 39.58 22.16
N LEU A 96 12.20 38.87 21.28
CA LEU A 96 11.56 37.97 20.30
C LEU A 96 10.86 36.80 21.00
N SER A 97 11.52 36.16 21.97
CA SER A 97 10.92 35.05 22.73
C SER A 97 9.72 35.49 23.59
N LYS A 98 9.75 36.69 24.19
CA LYS A 98 8.58 37.28 24.88
C LYS A 98 7.42 37.59 23.92
N LYS A 99 7.69 37.88 22.65
CA LYS A 99 6.64 38.14 21.64
C LYS A 99 6.03 36.84 21.08
N VAL A 100 6.82 35.78 20.96
CA VAL A 100 6.35 34.42 20.61
C VAL A 100 5.53 33.81 21.75
N ARG A 101 5.89 34.10 23.02
CA ARG A 101 5.19 33.60 24.23
C ARG A 101 3.93 34.38 24.64
N ARG A 102 3.46 35.35 23.86
CA ARG A 102 2.16 35.97 24.14
C ARG A 102 1.09 34.94 23.83
N LYS A 103 0.49 34.37 24.87
CA LYS A 103 -0.67 33.48 24.75
C LYS A 103 -1.71 34.14 23.85
N ILE A 104 -2.01 33.49 22.74
CA ILE A 104 -3.05 33.95 21.83
C ILE A 104 -4.38 33.51 22.43
N ASP A 105 -5.28 34.46 22.58
CA ASP A 105 -6.63 34.19 23.07
C ASP A 105 -7.44 33.55 21.95
N VAL A 106 -7.80 32.28 22.12
CA VAL A 106 -8.58 31.49 21.15
C VAL A 106 -9.90 32.18 20.79
N GLN A 107 -10.49 32.97 21.71
CA GLN A 107 -11.73 33.71 21.45
C GLN A 107 -11.56 34.81 20.38
N THR A 108 -10.34 35.31 20.19
CA THR A 108 -10.05 36.35 19.17
C THR A 108 -9.74 35.79 17.79
N LEU A 109 -9.44 34.48 17.71
CA LEU A 109 -9.19 33.75 16.47
C LEU A 109 -10.48 33.22 15.83
N ASP A 110 -11.50 32.95 16.64
CA ASP A 110 -12.80 32.38 16.23
C ASP A 110 -13.97 33.30 16.63
N ASP A 111 -13.72 34.62 16.58
CA ASP A 111 -14.75 35.63 16.87
C ASP A 111 -15.86 35.56 15.80
N PRO A 112 -17.14 35.37 16.19
CA PRO A 112 -18.26 35.27 15.26
C PRO A 112 -18.52 36.56 14.45
N GLU A 113 -17.91 37.70 14.82
CA GLU A 113 -17.99 38.94 14.05
C GLU A 113 -16.96 39.02 12.89
N LEU A 114 -15.97 38.11 12.82
CA LEU A 114 -14.99 38.07 11.74
C LEU A 114 -15.55 37.39 10.50
N ASP A 115 -15.27 37.95 9.33
CA ASP A 115 -15.53 37.27 8.06
C ASP A 115 -14.61 36.04 7.90
N GLU A 116 -15.05 35.05 7.12
CA GLU A 116 -14.35 33.76 7.00
C GLU A 116 -12.92 33.91 6.47
N GLN A 117 -12.70 34.88 5.58
CA GLN A 117 -11.38 35.22 5.05
C GLN A 117 -10.45 35.92 6.07
N GLU A 118 -11.01 36.62 7.06
CA GLU A 118 -10.24 37.27 8.13
C GLU A 118 -9.85 36.25 9.19
N ARG A 119 -10.78 35.34 9.50
CA ARG A 119 -10.55 34.17 10.35
C ARG A 119 -9.40 33.33 9.79
N GLU A 120 -9.47 32.94 8.52
CA GLU A 120 -8.43 32.14 7.87
C GLU A 120 -7.05 32.85 7.88
N ARG A 121 -7.02 34.17 7.66
CA ARG A 121 -5.78 34.97 7.73
C ARG A 121 -5.16 34.97 9.12
N LYS A 122 -5.96 35.09 10.17
CA LYS A 122 -5.48 35.01 11.56
C LYS A 122 -4.90 33.63 11.87
N TRP A 123 -5.57 32.56 11.45
CA TRP A 123 -5.08 31.19 11.62
C TRP A 123 -3.77 30.92 10.87
N ARG A 124 -3.61 31.46 9.64
CA ARG A 124 -2.35 31.32 8.88
C ARG A 124 -1.21 32.17 9.40
N ALA A 125 -1.49 33.22 10.15
CA ALA A 125 -0.47 34.10 10.73
C ALA A 125 0.17 33.54 12.01
N LEU A 126 -0.36 32.44 12.57
CA LEU A 126 0.20 31.78 13.75
C LEU A 126 1.50 31.04 13.43
N THR A 127 2.48 31.11 14.34
CA THR A 127 3.64 30.21 14.31
C THR A 127 3.25 28.79 14.74
N ASP A 128 4.07 27.79 14.41
CA ASP A 128 3.80 26.36 14.71
C ASP A 128 3.48 26.14 16.22
N ASP A 129 4.34 26.66 17.11
CA ASP A 129 4.14 26.60 18.56
C ASP A 129 2.83 27.24 19.04
N GLN A 130 2.40 28.32 18.38
CA GLN A 130 1.18 29.06 18.71
C GLN A 130 -0.07 28.34 18.24
N LEU A 131 0.04 27.66 17.08
CA LEU A 131 -1.02 26.83 16.51
C LEU A 131 -1.28 25.62 17.41
N GLU A 132 -0.24 24.99 17.94
CA GLU A 132 -0.36 23.89 18.91
C GLU A 132 -1.08 24.35 20.20
N GLU A 133 -0.72 25.50 20.78
CA GLU A 133 -1.38 26.01 21.99
C GLU A 133 -2.86 26.35 21.74
N ALA A 134 -3.17 27.02 20.63
CA ALA A 134 -4.54 27.38 20.25
C ALA A 134 -5.43 26.15 20.00
N THR A 135 -4.90 25.13 19.32
CA THR A 135 -5.64 23.87 19.05
C THR A 135 -5.87 23.04 20.31
N LEU A 136 -4.91 23.02 21.25
CA LEU A 136 -5.07 22.37 22.56
C LEU A 136 -6.12 23.08 23.44
N GLU A 137 -6.22 24.40 23.37
CA GLU A 137 -7.26 25.14 24.08
C GLU A 137 -8.64 24.95 23.46
N LEU A 138 -8.77 25.00 22.12
CA LEU A 138 -10.01 24.63 21.43
C LEU A 138 -10.45 23.21 21.78
N TYR A 139 -9.51 22.28 21.88
CA TYR A 139 -9.77 20.91 22.32
C TYR A 139 -10.38 20.86 23.73
N ARG A 140 -9.82 21.61 24.68
CA ARG A 140 -10.30 21.68 26.06
C ARG A 140 -11.70 22.29 26.14
N ILE A 141 -12.04 23.22 25.25
CA ILE A 141 -13.35 23.89 25.21
C ILE A 141 -14.40 23.00 24.54
N GLY A 142 -14.08 22.43 23.38
CA GLY A 142 -15.06 21.73 22.52
C GLY A 142 -15.12 20.20 22.69
N CYS A 143 -14.18 19.60 23.42
CA CYS A 143 -14.09 18.15 23.68
C CYS A 143 -14.26 17.26 22.42
N TYR A 144 -13.84 17.72 21.23
CA TYR A 144 -14.06 17.05 19.92
C TYR A 144 -15.53 16.84 19.52
N SER A 145 -16.49 17.59 20.08
CA SER A 145 -17.85 17.58 19.53
C SER A 145 -17.93 18.55 18.34
N PRO A 146 -18.17 18.08 17.10
CA PRO A 146 -18.41 18.99 15.98
C PRO A 146 -19.66 19.83 16.29
N PRO A 147 -19.68 21.12 15.92
CA PRO A 147 -20.91 21.91 15.99
C PRO A 147 -21.97 21.28 15.08
N TYR A 148 -23.23 21.31 15.51
CA TYR A 148 -24.33 20.88 14.68
C TYR A 148 -24.63 21.98 13.65
N ASN A 149 -24.44 21.66 12.37
CA ASN A 149 -24.81 22.56 11.29
C ASN A 149 -26.34 22.68 11.17
N SER A 150 -26.83 23.82 10.71
CA SER A 150 -28.25 24.01 10.40
C SER A 150 -28.63 23.22 9.14
N PHE A 151 -29.92 22.92 8.98
CA PHE A 151 -30.44 22.29 7.76
C PHE A 151 -30.15 23.13 6.50
N ASP A 152 -30.07 24.45 6.65
CA ASP A 152 -29.80 25.40 5.57
C ASP A 152 -28.31 25.47 5.16
N ASP A 153 -27.40 24.96 6.00
CA ASP A 153 -25.95 24.94 5.72
C ASP A 153 -25.54 23.71 4.90
N THR A 154 -26.50 22.89 4.48
CA THR A 154 -26.22 21.70 3.67
C THR A 154 -25.93 22.08 2.22
N MET A 155 -24.90 21.46 1.64
CA MET A 155 -24.57 21.68 0.23
C MET A 155 -25.77 21.31 -0.66
N PRO A 156 -26.11 22.13 -1.67
CA PRO A 156 -27.21 21.84 -2.57
C PRO A 156 -27.10 20.44 -3.20
N GLY A 157 -28.14 19.62 -3.03
CA GLY A 157 -28.20 18.25 -3.53
C GLY A 157 -27.92 17.15 -2.50
N ILE A 158 -27.62 17.50 -1.25
CA ILE A 158 -27.59 16.53 -0.14
C ILE A 158 -29.04 16.31 0.34
N GLU A 159 -29.55 15.09 0.20
CA GLU A 159 -30.83 14.71 0.77
C GLU A 159 -30.69 14.52 2.29
N ILE A 160 -31.43 15.32 3.05
CA ILE A 160 -31.48 15.22 4.51
C ILE A 160 -32.50 14.14 4.87
N ILE A 161 -32.00 13.02 5.38
CA ILE A 161 -32.82 11.86 5.73
C ILE A 161 -32.99 11.82 7.25
N ASP A 162 -34.20 11.52 7.71
CA ASP A 162 -34.45 11.31 9.14
C ASP A 162 -33.71 10.05 9.66
N ALA A 163 -33.30 10.09 10.93
CA ALA A 163 -32.51 9.02 11.53
C ALA A 163 -33.23 7.65 11.47
N GLN A 164 -34.57 7.63 11.59
CA GLN A 164 -35.33 6.37 11.52
C GLN A 164 -35.35 5.82 10.10
N ALA A 165 -35.55 6.69 9.11
CA ALA A 165 -35.57 6.32 7.70
C ALA A 165 -34.20 5.82 7.20
N ASP A 166 -33.09 6.39 7.70
CA ASP A 166 -31.75 5.90 7.37
C ASP A 166 -31.50 4.49 7.96
N VAL A 167 -31.93 4.26 9.20
CA VAL A 167 -31.83 2.94 9.85
C VAL A 167 -32.67 1.89 9.10
N GLU A 168 -33.88 2.22 8.66
CA GLU A 168 -34.72 1.31 7.86
C GLU A 168 -34.07 0.96 6.52
N ASN A 169 -33.58 1.96 5.78
CA ASN A 169 -32.85 1.75 4.51
C ASN A 169 -31.60 0.87 4.71
N LEU A 170 -30.86 1.09 5.81
CA LEU A 170 -29.69 0.29 6.14
C LEU A 170 -30.06 -1.16 6.49
N MET A 171 -31.15 -1.37 7.23
CA MET A 171 -31.66 -2.69 7.59
C MET A 171 -32.16 -3.46 6.37
N GLU A 172 -32.84 -2.79 5.44
CA GLU A 172 -33.28 -3.38 4.17
C GLU A 172 -32.09 -3.81 3.31
N LYS A 173 -31.08 -2.94 3.15
CA LYS A 173 -29.82 -3.27 2.45
C LYS A 173 -29.09 -4.44 3.10
N ARG A 174 -29.05 -4.50 4.44
CA ARG A 174 -28.47 -5.63 5.18
C ARG A 174 -29.25 -6.93 4.95
N ASN A 175 -30.58 -6.87 4.93
CA ASN A 175 -31.42 -8.03 4.69
C ASN A 175 -31.23 -8.58 3.27
N ASN A 176 -31.19 -7.69 2.27
CA ASN A 176 -30.91 -8.05 0.89
C ASN A 176 -29.52 -8.68 0.73
N ASN A 177 -28.51 -8.16 1.42
CA ASN A 177 -27.16 -8.76 1.42
C ASN A 177 -27.08 -10.07 2.22
N ARG A 178 -27.89 -10.25 3.27
CA ARG A 178 -27.97 -11.51 4.04
C ARG A 178 -28.65 -12.63 3.25
N GLY A 179 -29.50 -12.30 2.28
CA GLY A 179 -30.02 -13.26 1.29
C GLY A 179 -28.96 -13.84 0.34
N ILE A 180 -27.73 -13.32 0.35
CA ILE A 180 -26.60 -13.71 -0.52
C ILE A 180 -25.52 -14.49 0.28
N LEU A 181 -25.86 -15.05 1.45
CA LEU A 181 -25.02 -16.05 2.12
C LEU A 181 -25.56 -17.47 1.83
N PRO A 182 -24.70 -18.43 1.45
CA PRO A 182 -25.12 -19.78 1.10
C PRO A 182 -25.48 -20.53 2.38
N SER A 183 -26.73 -20.42 2.81
CA SER A 183 -27.31 -21.36 3.77
C SER A 183 -27.42 -22.72 3.07
N SER A 184 -26.78 -23.71 3.66
CA SER A 184 -26.67 -25.08 3.20
C SER A 184 -28.00 -25.83 3.32
N SER A 185 -29.03 -25.46 2.56
CA SER A 185 -30.24 -26.29 2.40
C SER A 185 -31.25 -25.60 1.46
N SER A 186 -31.13 -25.81 0.15
CA SER A 186 -32.26 -26.05 -0.77
C SER A 186 -31.83 -25.79 -2.22
N ALA A 187 -31.74 -26.89 -2.98
CA ALA A 187 -31.76 -26.84 -4.43
C ALA A 187 -33.19 -26.53 -4.91
N ALA A 188 -33.38 -25.44 -5.68
CA ALA A 188 -34.31 -25.35 -6.81
C ALA A 188 -34.40 -23.91 -7.36
N GLY A 189 -34.05 -23.73 -8.64
CA GLY A 189 -34.87 -22.99 -9.60
C GLY A 189 -34.85 -21.46 -9.63
N SER A 190 -34.40 -20.94 -10.79
CA SER A 190 -34.91 -19.76 -11.51
C SER A 190 -34.32 -18.37 -11.24
N SER A 191 -33.32 -18.06 -12.07
CA SER A 191 -33.18 -16.86 -12.93
C SER A 191 -33.92 -15.56 -12.59
N SER A 192 -33.14 -14.46 -12.48
CA SER A 192 -33.30 -13.28 -13.36
C SER A 192 -32.14 -12.27 -13.24
N THR A 193 -31.54 -11.98 -14.41
CA THR A 193 -31.04 -10.66 -14.87
C THR A 193 -29.88 -9.97 -14.15
N SER A 194 -28.65 -10.37 -14.50
CA SER A 194 -27.51 -9.47 -14.87
C SER A 194 -26.15 -10.19 -15.07
N ALA A 195 -26.08 -11.51 -14.91
CA ALA A 195 -24.83 -12.30 -15.00
C ALA A 195 -24.71 -13.18 -16.28
N ALA A 196 -25.08 -12.65 -17.45
CA ALA A 196 -25.18 -13.42 -18.69
C ALA A 196 -23.84 -13.97 -19.28
N PRO A 197 -22.68 -13.29 -19.18
CA PRO A 197 -21.44 -13.87 -19.73
C PRO A 197 -20.86 -14.98 -18.81
N ASP A 198 -20.98 -14.83 -17.49
CA ASP A 198 -20.38 -15.75 -16.51
C ASP A 198 -21.06 -17.13 -16.50
N SER A 199 -22.39 -17.14 -16.61
CA SER A 199 -23.15 -18.40 -16.54
C SER A 199 -22.92 -19.31 -17.75
N ARG A 200 -22.65 -18.74 -18.94
CA ARG A 200 -22.35 -19.51 -20.16
C ARG A 200 -20.96 -20.13 -20.10
N MET A 201 -19.96 -19.41 -19.59
CA MET A 201 -18.60 -19.93 -19.43
C MET A 201 -18.52 -21.04 -18.38
N LEU A 202 -19.19 -20.85 -17.23
CA LEU A 202 -19.31 -21.86 -16.18
C LEU A 202 -20.08 -23.09 -16.65
N ALA A 203 -21.08 -22.94 -17.52
CA ALA A 203 -21.84 -24.06 -18.08
C ALA A 203 -21.01 -24.89 -19.08
N ILE A 204 -20.28 -24.23 -20.00
CA ILE A 204 -19.39 -24.90 -20.95
C ILE A 204 -18.28 -25.65 -20.20
N ALA A 205 -17.71 -25.04 -19.17
CA ALA A 205 -16.71 -25.70 -18.35
C ALA A 205 -17.32 -26.92 -17.62
N ARG A 206 -18.52 -26.81 -17.03
CA ARG A 206 -19.27 -27.92 -16.39
C ARG A 206 -19.61 -29.09 -17.33
N GLN A 207 -19.78 -28.85 -18.63
CA GLN A 207 -20.21 -29.86 -19.59
C GLN A 207 -19.19 -31.01 -19.81
N GLY A 208 -17.94 -30.85 -19.38
CA GLY A 208 -16.91 -31.88 -19.43
C GLY A 208 -16.55 -32.52 -18.09
N MET A 209 -17.48 -32.63 -17.13
CA MET A 209 -17.22 -33.36 -15.87
C MET A 209 -17.17 -34.86 -16.13
N GLU A 210 -15.98 -35.44 -16.04
CA GLU A 210 -15.77 -36.89 -16.04
C GLU A 210 -16.04 -37.44 -14.61
N GLY A 211 -16.51 -38.68 -14.47
CA GLY A 211 -17.07 -39.20 -13.21
C GLY A 211 -16.13 -39.23 -11.98
N ASP A 212 -14.82 -39.08 -12.19
CA ASP A 212 -13.80 -39.04 -11.14
C ASP A 212 -13.30 -37.62 -10.77
N GLU A 213 -13.92 -36.59 -11.34
CA GLU A 213 -13.64 -35.18 -11.04
C GLU A 213 -14.63 -34.60 -10.05
N SER A 214 -14.12 -33.99 -8.98
CA SER A 214 -14.92 -33.30 -7.95
C SER A 214 -14.64 -31.80 -7.97
N MET A 215 -15.65 -30.97 -7.69
CA MET A 215 -15.46 -29.51 -7.59
C MET A 215 -14.72 -29.18 -6.28
N PHE A 216 -13.74 -28.29 -6.36
CA PHE A 216 -12.91 -27.89 -5.22
C PHE A 216 -12.94 -26.37 -5.04
N SER A 217 -13.27 -25.92 -3.83
CA SER A 217 -13.48 -24.49 -3.52
C SER A 217 -12.86 -24.09 -2.19
N VAL A 218 -11.80 -24.77 -1.74
CA VAL A 218 -11.10 -24.41 -0.49
C VAL A 218 -10.05 -23.35 -0.82
N GLU A 219 -10.46 -22.09 -0.74
CA GLU A 219 -9.56 -20.93 -0.80
C GLU A 219 -8.72 -20.83 0.48
N GLU A 220 -7.46 -20.45 0.32
CA GLU A 220 -6.61 -20.04 1.43
C GLU A 220 -6.70 -18.52 1.63
N GLN A 221 -6.92 -18.07 2.86
CA GLN A 221 -7.03 -16.65 3.18
C GLN A 221 -5.66 -15.99 3.01
N LEU A 222 -5.48 -15.24 1.92
CA LEU A 222 -4.33 -14.36 1.76
C LEU A 222 -4.52 -13.08 2.57
N GLU A 223 -3.41 -12.58 3.12
CA GLU A 223 -3.37 -11.31 3.83
C GLU A 223 -3.79 -10.16 2.90
N THR A 224 -4.67 -9.28 3.38
CA THR A 224 -5.29 -8.20 2.60
C THR A 224 -4.23 -7.28 1.99
N GLN A 225 -3.99 -7.42 0.68
CA GLN A 225 -3.00 -6.62 -0.02
C GLN A 225 -3.58 -5.22 -0.28
N LYS A 226 -3.01 -4.18 0.35
CA LYS A 226 -3.31 -2.78 0.01
C LYS A 226 -2.68 -2.45 -1.34
N HIS A 227 -3.47 -2.54 -2.39
CA HIS A 227 -3.00 -2.25 -3.73
C HIS A 227 -3.10 -0.75 -4.07
N LEU A 228 -2.03 -0.16 -4.60
CA LEU A 228 -1.98 1.26 -5.00
C LEU A 228 -3.06 1.66 -6.03
N TRP A 229 -3.66 0.69 -6.73
CA TRP A 229 -4.73 0.91 -7.71
C TRP A 229 -6.15 0.84 -7.13
N SER A 230 -6.32 0.45 -5.86
CA SER A 230 -7.64 0.25 -5.24
C SER A 230 -8.50 1.50 -5.21
N ASP A 231 -7.88 2.68 -5.34
CA ASP A 231 -8.53 3.98 -5.38
C ASP A 231 -9.18 4.26 -6.75
N LYS A 232 -8.62 3.69 -7.82
CA LYS A 232 -9.11 3.88 -9.21
C LYS A 232 -10.09 2.79 -9.64
N TYR A 233 -9.94 1.58 -9.13
CA TYR A 233 -10.78 0.44 -9.47
C TYR A 233 -11.14 -0.34 -8.22
N ARG A 234 -12.42 -0.72 -8.09
CA ARG A 234 -12.88 -1.58 -6.99
C ARG A 234 -12.20 -2.95 -7.10
N PRO A 235 -11.42 -3.37 -6.10
CA PRO A 235 -10.83 -4.71 -6.08
C PRO A 235 -11.91 -5.80 -6.19
N ARG A 236 -11.68 -6.79 -7.03
CA ARG A 236 -12.60 -7.92 -7.24
C ARG A 236 -11.84 -9.23 -7.13
N LYS A 237 -12.48 -10.24 -6.55
CA LYS A 237 -11.98 -11.61 -6.65
C LYS A 237 -12.36 -12.21 -8.01
N PRO A 238 -11.43 -12.88 -8.71
CA PRO A 238 -11.75 -13.57 -9.95
C PRO A 238 -12.69 -14.75 -9.69
N THR A 239 -13.57 -15.04 -10.65
CA THR A 239 -14.41 -16.23 -10.58
C THR A 239 -13.57 -17.44 -11.01
N TYR A 240 -13.82 -18.61 -10.42
CA TYR A 240 -13.06 -19.82 -10.76
C TYR A 240 -13.94 -21.06 -10.71
N LEU A 241 -13.52 -22.08 -11.45
CA LEU A 241 -14.08 -23.43 -11.44
C LEU A 241 -12.92 -24.42 -11.35
N ASN A 242 -12.56 -24.77 -10.12
CA ASN A 242 -11.49 -25.71 -9.86
C ASN A 242 -12.07 -27.12 -9.68
N ARG A 243 -11.34 -28.09 -10.22
CA ARG A 243 -11.64 -29.51 -10.04
C ARG A 243 -10.45 -30.25 -9.48
N VAL A 244 -10.75 -31.20 -8.62
CA VAL A 244 -9.79 -32.16 -8.07
C VAL A 244 -10.08 -33.49 -8.72
N GLN A 245 -9.07 -34.02 -9.40
CA GLN A 245 -9.12 -35.36 -9.96
C GLN A 245 -8.68 -36.33 -8.88
N THR A 246 -9.63 -37.16 -8.44
CA THR A 246 -9.40 -38.20 -7.44
C THR A 246 -9.38 -39.55 -8.13
N GLY A 247 -8.63 -40.51 -7.60
CA GLY A 247 -8.67 -41.86 -8.12
C GLY A 247 -7.94 -42.85 -7.25
N PHE A 248 -8.03 -44.11 -7.62
CA PHE A 248 -7.42 -45.22 -6.90
C PHE A 248 -5.97 -45.43 -7.32
N ASP A 249 -5.09 -45.71 -6.36
CA ASP A 249 -3.72 -46.13 -6.64
C ASP A 249 -3.57 -47.62 -6.39
N TRP A 250 -3.61 -48.42 -7.47
CA TRP A 250 -3.47 -49.88 -7.40
C TRP A 250 -2.00 -50.31 -7.32
N ASN A 251 -1.31 -49.89 -6.26
CA ASN A 251 0.04 -50.35 -5.98
C ASN A 251 0.04 -51.81 -5.48
N LYS A 252 1.22 -52.46 -5.43
CA LYS A 252 1.35 -53.88 -5.02
C LYS A 252 0.79 -54.16 -3.62
N TYR A 253 0.84 -53.19 -2.72
CA TYR A 253 0.29 -53.29 -1.37
C TYR A 253 -1.25 -53.17 -1.37
N ASN A 254 -1.80 -52.22 -2.13
CA ASN A 254 -3.24 -52.04 -2.23
C ASN A 254 -3.90 -53.23 -2.94
N GLN A 255 -3.22 -53.83 -3.92
CA GLN A 255 -3.68 -55.06 -4.58
C GLN A 255 -3.82 -56.26 -3.64
N THR A 256 -3.18 -56.29 -2.46
CA THR A 256 -3.29 -57.40 -1.51
C THR A 256 -4.33 -57.17 -0.42
N HIS A 257 -4.86 -55.96 -0.30
CA HIS A 257 -5.76 -55.57 0.80
C HIS A 257 -7.11 -55.02 0.31
N TYR A 258 -7.21 -54.66 -0.96
CA TYR A 258 -8.41 -54.09 -1.56
C TYR A 258 -8.77 -54.86 -2.82
N ASP A 259 -10.06 -55.01 -3.05
CA ASP A 259 -10.63 -55.71 -4.20
C ASP A 259 -11.53 -54.76 -5.00
N GLN A 260 -12.08 -55.22 -6.12
CA GLN A 260 -12.96 -54.41 -6.97
C GLN A 260 -14.22 -53.92 -6.22
N ASP A 261 -14.74 -54.73 -5.30
CA ASP A 261 -15.92 -54.41 -4.50
C ASP A 261 -15.60 -53.55 -3.27
N ASN A 262 -14.34 -53.53 -2.83
CA ASN A 262 -13.83 -52.72 -1.73
C ASN A 262 -12.55 -52.00 -2.19
N PRO A 263 -12.66 -51.00 -3.07
CA PRO A 263 -11.50 -50.33 -3.62
C PRO A 263 -10.75 -49.55 -2.54
N PRO A 264 -9.44 -49.28 -2.75
CA PRO A 264 -8.65 -48.49 -1.81
C PRO A 264 -9.23 -47.07 -1.66
N PRO A 265 -8.88 -46.33 -0.60
CA PRO A 265 -9.27 -44.92 -0.48
C PRO A 265 -8.82 -44.10 -1.70
N LYS A 266 -9.69 -43.23 -2.21
CA LYS A 266 -9.34 -42.33 -3.32
C LYS A 266 -8.25 -41.35 -2.87
N ILE A 267 -7.22 -41.22 -3.70
CA ILE A 267 -6.16 -40.23 -3.51
C ILE A 267 -6.27 -39.13 -4.57
N VAL A 268 -5.75 -37.95 -4.26
CA VAL A 268 -5.67 -36.87 -5.25
C VAL A 268 -4.60 -37.21 -6.29
N GLN A 269 -5.02 -37.29 -7.56
CA GLN A 269 -4.15 -37.57 -8.69
C GLN A 269 -3.73 -36.31 -9.44
N GLY A 270 -4.49 -35.23 -9.34
CA GLY A 270 -4.18 -33.96 -9.99
C GLY A 270 -5.24 -32.89 -9.74
N TYR A 271 -4.97 -31.71 -10.27
CA TYR A 271 -5.84 -30.53 -10.16
C TYR A 271 -6.07 -29.91 -11.54
N LYS A 272 -7.28 -29.38 -11.74
CA LYS A 272 -7.66 -28.60 -12.91
C LYS A 272 -8.21 -27.26 -12.44
N PHE A 273 -7.39 -26.23 -12.51
CA PHE A 273 -7.78 -24.85 -12.21
C PHE A 273 -8.27 -24.18 -13.49
N ASN A 274 -9.45 -23.57 -13.41
CA ASN A 274 -9.97 -22.70 -14.45
C ASN A 274 -10.37 -21.39 -13.79
N ILE A 275 -9.60 -20.34 -13.99
CA ILE A 275 -9.80 -19.04 -13.37
C ILE A 275 -10.19 -18.05 -14.45
N PHE A 276 -11.25 -17.31 -14.22
CA PHE A 276 -11.85 -16.39 -15.18
C PHE A 276 -11.53 -14.95 -14.78
N TYR A 277 -11.00 -14.22 -15.76
CA TYR A 277 -10.61 -12.82 -15.72
C TYR A 277 -11.24 -12.06 -16.92
N PRO A 278 -12.58 -11.96 -16.99
CA PRO A 278 -13.27 -11.30 -18.12
C PRO A 278 -12.91 -9.82 -18.26
N ASP A 279 -12.72 -9.13 -17.13
CA ASP A 279 -12.48 -7.67 -17.06
C ASP A 279 -11.00 -7.30 -16.83
N LEU A 280 -10.05 -8.09 -17.33
CA LEU A 280 -8.63 -7.79 -17.14
C LEU A 280 -8.24 -6.53 -17.92
N LEU A 281 -7.80 -5.48 -17.22
CA LEU A 281 -7.48 -4.17 -17.83
C LEU A 281 -6.37 -4.27 -18.87
N ASP A 282 -5.35 -5.07 -18.58
CA ASP A 282 -4.20 -5.28 -19.46
C ASP A 282 -4.16 -6.73 -19.93
N VAL A 283 -4.78 -7.00 -21.07
CA VAL A 283 -4.84 -8.33 -21.69
C VAL A 283 -3.43 -8.82 -22.11
N THR A 284 -2.45 -7.92 -22.24
CA THR A 284 -1.08 -8.29 -22.60
C THR A 284 -0.32 -8.92 -21.43
N LYS A 285 -0.69 -8.58 -20.19
CA LYS A 285 -0.10 -9.17 -18.98
C LYS A 285 -0.85 -10.41 -18.58
N THR A 286 -0.22 -11.57 -18.81
CA THR A 286 -0.81 -12.85 -18.46
C THR A 286 -0.77 -13.10 -16.95
N PRO A 287 -1.82 -13.71 -16.37
CA PRO A 287 -1.79 -14.16 -14.98
C PRO A 287 -0.64 -15.15 -14.75
N THR A 288 0.02 -15.02 -13.60
CA THR A 288 1.13 -15.89 -13.20
C THR A 288 0.77 -16.68 -11.95
N PHE A 289 1.48 -17.76 -11.68
CA PHE A 289 1.26 -18.54 -10.46
C PHE A 289 2.59 -18.85 -9.75
N THR A 290 2.53 -18.96 -8.43
CA THR A 290 3.66 -19.34 -7.58
C THR A 290 3.21 -20.43 -6.62
N VAL A 291 4.03 -21.46 -6.44
CA VAL A 291 3.78 -22.53 -5.46
C VAL A 291 4.72 -22.35 -4.30
N THR A 292 4.19 -22.27 -3.08
CA THR A 292 4.96 -22.13 -1.84
C THR A 292 4.61 -23.29 -0.91
N PRO A 293 5.58 -24.06 -0.40
CA PRO A 293 5.28 -25.11 0.57
C PRO A 293 4.66 -24.50 1.85
N CYS A 294 3.68 -25.19 2.42
CA CYS A 294 3.02 -24.78 3.66
C CYS A 294 3.81 -25.29 4.89
N GLU A 295 3.36 -24.97 6.11
CA GLU A 295 3.88 -25.57 7.34
C GLU A 295 3.77 -27.10 7.32
N ASP A 296 2.66 -27.61 6.77
CA ASP A 296 2.47 -29.02 6.51
C ASP A 296 3.30 -29.46 5.27
N ARG A 297 4.27 -30.36 5.46
CA ARG A 297 5.13 -30.86 4.37
C ARG A 297 4.35 -31.51 3.22
N ASP A 298 3.20 -32.10 3.51
CA ASP A 298 2.35 -32.80 2.54
C ASP A 298 1.48 -31.85 1.69
N PHE A 299 1.43 -30.56 2.05
CA PHE A 299 0.62 -29.56 1.37
C PHE A 299 1.47 -28.35 0.94
N ALA A 300 1.03 -27.70 -0.14
CA ALA A 300 1.62 -26.50 -0.68
C ALA A 300 0.50 -25.54 -1.06
N VAL A 301 0.80 -24.25 -1.06
CA VAL A 301 -0.12 -23.18 -1.42
C VAL A 301 0.21 -22.73 -2.84
N ILE A 302 -0.75 -22.85 -3.75
CA ILE A 302 -0.63 -22.27 -5.09
C ILE A 302 -1.32 -20.91 -5.10
N ARG A 303 -0.55 -19.85 -5.32
CA ARG A 303 -1.04 -18.48 -5.43
C ARG A 303 -1.03 -18.03 -6.88
N PHE A 304 -2.19 -17.60 -7.36
CA PHE A 304 -2.38 -16.97 -8.66
C PHE A 304 -2.35 -15.47 -8.52
N LYS A 305 -1.52 -14.82 -9.32
CA LYS A 305 -1.38 -13.38 -9.39
C LYS A 305 -1.92 -12.87 -10.71
N SER A 306 -2.76 -11.85 -10.62
CA SER A 306 -3.36 -11.19 -11.77
C SER A 306 -3.10 -9.69 -11.73
N GLY A 307 -3.31 -9.03 -12.87
CA GLY A 307 -3.31 -7.58 -12.92
C GLY A 307 -4.58 -6.97 -12.30
N PRO A 308 -4.60 -5.64 -12.10
CA PRO A 308 -5.80 -4.90 -11.71
C PRO A 308 -6.95 -5.19 -12.70
N PRO A 309 -8.22 -5.28 -12.26
CA PRO A 309 -8.74 -5.03 -10.91
C PRO A 309 -8.83 -6.29 -10.02
N TYR A 310 -8.16 -7.38 -10.39
CA TYR A 310 -8.30 -8.66 -9.71
C TYR A 310 -7.30 -8.81 -8.56
N GLU A 311 -7.80 -9.29 -7.42
CA GLU A 311 -6.97 -9.70 -6.29
C GLU A 311 -6.33 -11.07 -6.52
N ASP A 312 -5.14 -11.25 -5.94
CA ASP A 312 -4.47 -12.54 -5.90
C ASP A 312 -5.34 -13.57 -5.15
N ILE A 313 -5.40 -14.79 -5.68
CA ILE A 313 -6.12 -15.92 -5.04
C ILE A 313 -5.17 -17.07 -4.78
N ALA A 314 -5.38 -17.80 -3.69
CA ALA A 314 -4.57 -18.95 -3.35
C ALA A 314 -5.40 -20.17 -2.96
N PHE A 315 -4.85 -21.35 -3.22
CA PHE A 315 -5.46 -22.63 -2.88
C PHE A 315 -4.43 -23.56 -2.23
N LYS A 316 -4.88 -24.31 -1.22
CA LYS A 316 -4.11 -25.40 -0.63
C LYS A 316 -4.18 -26.64 -1.53
N VAL A 317 -3.04 -27.11 -1.99
CA VAL A 317 -2.87 -28.29 -2.85
C VAL A 317 -1.89 -29.28 -2.23
N VAL A 318 -1.89 -30.52 -2.71
CA VAL A 318 -0.95 -31.55 -2.25
C VAL A 318 0.45 -31.26 -2.81
N ASN A 319 1.47 -31.31 -1.96
CA ASN A 319 2.86 -31.04 -2.32
C ASN A 319 3.54 -32.29 -2.90
N ARG A 320 3.25 -32.59 -4.17
CA ARG A 320 3.90 -33.67 -4.93
C ARG A 320 4.40 -33.14 -6.27
N GLU A 321 5.39 -33.81 -6.86
CA GLU A 321 5.91 -33.43 -8.17
C GLU A 321 4.84 -33.56 -9.27
N TRP A 322 4.78 -32.55 -10.13
CA TRP A 322 3.83 -32.50 -11.23
C TRP A 322 4.43 -33.09 -12.50
N GLU A 323 3.56 -33.66 -13.31
CA GLU A 323 3.89 -34.08 -14.66
C GLU A 323 3.78 -32.87 -15.60
N THR A 324 4.90 -32.44 -16.17
CA THR A 324 4.98 -31.24 -17.03
C THR A 324 4.76 -31.55 -18.52
N LEU A 325 4.57 -32.83 -18.85
CA LEU A 325 4.38 -33.28 -20.23
C LEU A 325 2.95 -33.00 -20.69
N HIS A 326 2.81 -32.21 -21.76
CA HIS A 326 1.52 -31.92 -22.40
C HIS A 326 0.75 -33.17 -22.83
N LYS A 327 1.46 -34.24 -23.24
CA LYS A 327 0.85 -35.53 -23.60
C LYS A 327 0.09 -36.20 -22.45
N ASN A 328 0.47 -35.89 -21.21
CA ASN A 328 -0.09 -36.51 -20.02
C ASN A 328 -1.10 -35.57 -19.31
N GLY A 329 -1.63 -34.60 -20.06
CA GLY A 329 -2.71 -33.71 -19.59
C GLY A 329 -2.23 -32.42 -18.95
N TYR A 330 -0.93 -32.12 -18.98
CA TYR A 330 -0.45 -30.80 -18.55
C TYR A 330 -0.94 -29.70 -19.49
N LYS A 331 -1.55 -28.67 -18.93
CA LYS A 331 -2.05 -27.52 -19.68
C LYS A 331 -1.82 -26.26 -18.86
N CYS A 332 -1.14 -25.27 -19.43
CA CYS A 332 -0.96 -23.96 -18.81
C CYS A 332 -1.13 -22.89 -19.90
N GLN A 333 -2.34 -22.35 -20.04
CA GLN A 333 -2.65 -21.37 -21.08
C GLN A 333 -3.61 -20.29 -20.58
N PHE A 334 -3.45 -19.08 -21.11
CA PHE A 334 -4.39 -17.98 -20.92
C PHE A 334 -5.01 -17.61 -22.27
N GLN A 335 -6.32 -17.81 -22.41
CA GLN A 335 -7.05 -17.51 -23.65
C GLN A 335 -8.44 -16.98 -23.32
N ASN A 336 -8.88 -15.93 -24.02
CA ASN A 336 -10.22 -15.33 -23.88
C ASN A 336 -10.59 -14.96 -22.43
N GLY A 337 -9.64 -14.43 -21.67
CA GLY A 337 -9.85 -14.10 -20.25
C GLY A 337 -9.94 -15.33 -19.34
N VAL A 338 -9.62 -16.54 -19.81
CA VAL A 338 -9.62 -17.75 -19.00
C VAL A 338 -8.20 -18.27 -18.84
N PHE A 339 -7.75 -18.34 -17.59
CA PHE A 339 -6.51 -18.97 -17.20
C PHE A 339 -6.77 -20.43 -16.85
N GLN A 340 -6.16 -21.34 -17.60
CA GLN A 340 -6.29 -22.78 -17.45
C GLN A 340 -4.96 -23.36 -16.99
N LEU A 341 -4.94 -23.93 -15.79
CA LEU A 341 -3.80 -24.68 -15.26
C LEU A 341 -4.26 -26.08 -14.85
N TRP A 342 -3.91 -27.07 -15.66
CA TRP A 342 -4.22 -28.47 -15.44
C TRP A 342 -2.91 -29.23 -15.28
N PHE A 343 -2.82 -30.04 -14.23
CA PHE A 343 -1.67 -30.91 -14.02
C PHE A 343 -2.07 -32.16 -13.24
N MET A 344 -1.32 -33.22 -13.51
CA MET A 344 -1.38 -34.48 -12.79
C MET A 344 -0.10 -34.66 -12.00
N PHE A 345 -0.17 -35.39 -10.90
CA PHE A 345 1.01 -35.79 -10.13
C PHE A 345 1.76 -36.92 -10.83
N LYS A 346 3.09 -36.86 -10.79
CA LYS A 346 3.93 -37.93 -11.32
C LYS A 346 3.65 -39.23 -10.57
N LYS A 347 3.43 -40.31 -11.33
CA LYS A 347 3.33 -41.66 -10.80
C LYS A 347 4.72 -42.30 -10.80
N TYR A 348 5.28 -42.50 -9.61
CA TYR A 348 6.51 -43.27 -9.48
C TYR A 348 6.18 -44.75 -9.49
N ARG A 349 6.68 -45.47 -10.50
CA ARG A 349 6.60 -46.92 -10.53
C ARG A 349 7.82 -47.48 -9.81
N TYR A 350 7.60 -48.15 -8.69
CA TYR A 350 8.67 -48.88 -8.02
C TYR A 350 9.19 -49.98 -8.95
N ARG A 351 10.48 -49.90 -9.32
CA ARG A 351 11.20 -50.98 -10.01
C ARG A 351 12.04 -51.68 -8.94
N ARG A 352 11.88 -53.00 -8.86
CA ARG A 352 12.56 -53.85 -7.88
C ARG A 352 13.85 -54.39 -8.45
#